data_AF-A0A2N1VDL5-F1
#
_entry.id   AF-A0A2N1VDL5-F1
#
_cell.length_a   1.000
_cell.length_b   1.000
_cell.length_c   1.000
_cell.angle_alpha   90.00
_cell.angle_beta   90.00
_cell.angle_gamma   90.00
#
_symmetry.space_group_name_H-M   'P 1'
#
loop_
_entity.id
_entity.type
_entity.pdbx_description
1 polymer ?
#
loop_
_entity_poly.entity_id
_entity_poly.type
_entity_poly.pdbx_seq_one_letter_code
_entity_poly.pdbx_strand_id
1 'polypeptide(L)'
;MGVQEILEERKLVKEVQYEITPMNKGYSDKTLYINLTDNDVKIKDVPLEMKEKFIGGKGYGLKYLWEATTPDTKWNDPENEIIISGGPVCGITQYSGTGKSLVVTISPQTDSVMDSNVGGWFGPFLKLNGFDAIELQGKAERDVIIILDGRDGTGKIRIEEAPADPINSHHLADMLTEMYSATEQDKMKIAVVSAGTAADHSLIGMLNFSFYDKRKKRSRLKQAGRGGIGTVFRDKKIKALVALVAKVENDMNHVVDMKAIIERGQRFNKEMKELDDSQCEMRTKGTAHLVEVMNDYDLLPVNNFKFGSNEAVVGSIDGETWKKQFEQGSFDGCWLGCNMSCAKGVNNYLLRTGPFKGESVIVDGPEYETAAGIAANSGIFSTDYTIEVNFYCDTYGVCTITWGTTVAFLMECYENGILNPERTGGLKLNFG
;
A
#
# COMPACT_ATOMS: atom_id res chain seq x y z
N MET A 1 16.77 20.60 -1.55
CA MET A 1 17.29 20.61 -0.17
C MET A 1 17.98 19.29 0.08
N GLY A 2 19.10 19.30 0.80
CA GLY A 2 19.74 18.07 1.25
C GLY A 2 18.95 17.44 2.42
N VAL A 3 19.17 16.14 2.68
CA VAL A 3 18.49 15.43 3.80
C VAL A 3 18.76 16.09 5.15
N GLN A 4 19.97 16.62 5.36
CA GLN A 4 20.36 17.31 6.59
C GLN A 4 19.57 18.62 6.80
N GLU A 5 19.36 19.40 5.73
CA GLU A 5 18.56 20.63 5.80
C GLU A 5 17.08 20.31 6.13
N ILE A 6 16.54 19.24 5.55
CA ILE A 6 15.17 18.77 5.86
C ILE A 6 15.05 18.40 7.35
N LEU A 7 16.06 17.73 7.91
CA LEU A 7 16.07 17.34 9.33
C LEU A 7 16.12 18.52 10.28
N GLU A 8 16.89 19.57 9.93
CA GLU A 8 17.00 20.78 10.73
C GLU A 8 15.69 21.56 10.80
N GLU A 9 14.81 21.40 9.81
CA GLU A 9 13.47 21.98 9.81
C GLU A 9 12.42 21.12 10.55
N ARG A 10 12.75 19.87 10.90
CA ARG A 10 11.83 19.05 11.69
C ARG A 10 11.77 19.50 13.13
N LYS A 11 10.56 19.47 13.69
CA LYS A 11 10.32 19.86 15.08
C LYS A 11 9.56 18.75 15.81
N LEU A 12 10.12 18.28 16.93
CA LEU A 12 9.43 17.34 17.80
C LEU A 12 8.21 18.01 18.46
N VAL A 13 7.03 17.45 18.24
CA VAL A 13 5.76 17.88 18.83
C VAL A 13 5.46 17.08 20.09
N LYS A 14 5.63 15.76 20.01
CA LYS A 14 5.33 14.83 21.09
C LYS A 14 6.30 13.66 21.06
N GLU A 15 6.76 13.22 22.23
CA GLU A 15 7.45 11.96 22.42
C GLU A 15 6.79 11.19 23.59
N VAL A 16 6.55 9.89 23.39
CA VAL A 16 6.09 8.97 24.44
C VAL A 16 6.97 7.73 24.42
N GLN A 17 7.57 7.42 25.56
CA GLN A 17 8.26 6.16 25.79
C GLN A 17 7.28 5.14 26.38
N TYR A 18 7.42 3.88 25.99
CA TYR A 18 6.58 2.79 26.46
C TYR A 18 7.31 1.46 26.46
N GLU A 19 6.81 0.53 27.26
CA GLU A 19 7.27 -0.85 27.27
C GLU A 19 6.59 -1.63 26.15
N ILE A 20 7.38 -2.24 25.26
CA ILE A 20 6.86 -3.06 24.17
C ILE A 20 6.25 -4.32 24.79
N THR A 21 4.94 -4.50 24.62
CA THR A 21 4.27 -5.72 25.07
C THR A 21 4.64 -6.86 24.12
N PRO A 22 5.29 -7.94 24.60
CA PRO A 22 5.62 -9.07 23.75
C PRO A 22 4.34 -9.71 23.21
N MET A 23 4.36 -10.12 21.94
CA MET A 23 3.24 -10.87 21.39
C MET A 23 3.07 -12.20 22.13
N ASN A 24 1.83 -12.66 22.23
CA ASN A 24 1.48 -13.96 22.78
C ASN A 24 0.37 -14.55 21.92
N LYS A 25 0.63 -15.72 21.33
CA LYS A 25 -0.32 -16.43 20.45
C LYS A 25 -0.82 -15.55 19.30
N GLY A 26 0.05 -14.70 18.78
CA GLY A 26 -0.24 -13.79 17.69
C GLY A 26 -0.92 -12.48 18.09
N TYR A 27 -1.08 -12.14 19.36
CA TYR A 27 -1.63 -10.85 19.79
C TYR A 27 -0.65 -10.09 20.67
N SER A 28 -0.54 -8.78 20.47
CA SER A 28 0.13 -7.88 21.42
C SER A 28 -0.81 -7.43 22.54
N ASP A 29 -2.13 -7.58 22.36
CA ASP A 29 -3.17 -7.16 23.30
C ASP A 29 -3.19 -5.65 23.56
N LYS A 30 -2.55 -4.85 22.70
CA LYS A 30 -2.51 -3.40 22.77
C LYS A 30 -2.92 -2.76 21.45
N THR A 31 -3.56 -1.60 21.54
CA THR A 31 -3.85 -0.73 20.41
C THR A 31 -3.26 0.66 20.67
N LEU A 32 -2.59 1.22 19.67
CA LEU A 32 -2.05 2.58 19.73
C LEU A 32 -3.09 3.58 19.22
N TYR A 33 -3.50 4.51 20.06
CA TYR A 33 -4.38 5.63 19.68
C TYR A 33 -3.58 6.93 19.64
N ILE A 34 -3.68 7.67 18.54
CA ILE A 34 -3.07 8.98 18.37
C ILE A 34 -4.15 9.96 17.91
N ASN A 35 -4.35 11.03 18.69
CA ASN A 35 -5.18 12.16 18.29
C ASN A 35 -4.27 13.34 17.91
N LEU A 36 -4.36 13.78 16.66
CA LEU A 36 -3.49 14.82 16.11
C LEU A 36 -3.95 16.23 16.44
N THR A 37 -5.18 16.42 16.90
CA THR A 37 -5.70 17.74 17.28
C THR A 37 -5.04 18.25 18.56
N ASP A 38 -4.87 17.38 19.55
CA ASP A 38 -4.24 17.69 20.84
C ASP A 38 -2.89 16.98 21.04
N ASN A 39 -2.44 16.21 20.05
CA ASN A 39 -1.24 15.37 20.08
C ASN A 39 -1.25 14.37 21.25
N ASP A 40 -2.44 13.91 21.65
CA ASP A 40 -2.60 12.87 22.65
C ASP A 40 -2.22 11.50 22.08
N VAL A 41 -1.55 10.71 22.91
CA VAL A 41 -1.04 9.38 22.56
C VAL A 41 -1.39 8.44 23.70
N LYS A 42 -2.22 7.44 23.40
CA LYS A 42 -2.70 6.45 24.36
C LYS A 42 -2.40 5.05 23.88
N ILE A 43 -1.99 4.20 24.80
CA ILE A 43 -1.86 2.77 24.58
C ILE A 43 -3.02 2.09 25.30
N LYS A 44 -3.98 1.56 24.52
CA LYS A 44 -5.20 0.94 25.02
C LYS A 44 -5.02 -0.57 25.13
N ASP A 45 -5.53 -1.16 26.20
CA ASP A 45 -5.71 -2.61 26.28
C ASP A 45 -6.76 -3.07 25.26
N VAL A 46 -6.52 -4.21 24.61
CA VAL A 46 -7.49 -4.86 23.74
C VAL A 46 -8.39 -5.76 24.60
N PRO A 47 -9.70 -5.45 24.73
CA PRO A 47 -10.61 -6.28 25.53
C PRO A 47 -10.70 -7.71 24.97
N LEU A 48 -10.97 -8.69 25.84
CA LEU A 48 -11.13 -10.09 25.40
C LEU A 48 -12.24 -10.25 24.34
N GLU A 49 -13.36 -9.55 24.52
CA GLU A 49 -14.46 -9.53 23.55
C GLU A 49 -14.00 -9.07 22.15
N MET A 50 -13.07 -8.11 22.11
CA MET A 50 -12.49 -7.61 20.87
C MET A 50 -11.81 -8.74 20.10
N LYS A 51 -10.96 -9.51 20.80
CA LYS A 51 -10.27 -10.68 20.23
C LYS A 51 -11.22 -11.78 19.79
N GLU A 52 -12.18 -12.14 20.64
CA GLU A 52 -13.05 -13.29 20.39
C GLU A 52 -14.07 -13.03 19.27
N LYS A 53 -14.60 -11.80 19.17
CA LYS A 53 -15.62 -11.47 18.16
C LYS A 53 -15.03 -10.94 16.86
N PHE A 54 -14.01 -10.09 16.94
CA PHE A 54 -13.51 -9.34 15.79
C PHE A 54 -12.18 -9.86 15.25
N ILE A 55 -11.45 -10.69 16.01
CA ILE A 55 -10.22 -11.41 15.63
C ILE A 55 -9.01 -10.51 15.33
N GLY A 56 -9.17 -9.38 14.65
CA GLY A 56 -8.09 -8.50 14.18
C GLY A 56 -8.38 -7.97 12.78
N GLY A 57 -7.43 -7.26 12.19
CA GLY A 57 -7.53 -6.75 10.81
C GLY A 57 -8.80 -5.94 10.59
N LYS A 58 -9.62 -6.35 9.60
CA LYS A 58 -10.88 -5.66 9.27
C LYS A 58 -11.82 -5.54 10.46
N GLY A 59 -11.93 -6.59 11.28
CA GLY A 59 -12.83 -6.58 12.42
C GLY A 59 -12.46 -5.49 13.44
N TYR A 60 -11.16 -5.32 13.69
CA TYR A 60 -10.68 -4.24 14.57
C TYR A 60 -10.93 -2.87 13.96
N GLY A 61 -10.58 -2.70 12.68
CA GLY A 61 -10.82 -1.45 11.97
C GLY A 61 -12.29 -1.02 11.99
N LEU A 62 -13.23 -1.94 11.72
CA LEU A 62 -14.65 -1.64 11.73
C LEU A 62 -15.18 -1.30 13.13
N LYS A 63 -14.75 -2.04 14.16
CA LYS A 63 -15.23 -1.83 15.52
C LYS A 63 -14.71 -0.53 16.11
N TYR A 64 -13.45 -0.17 15.88
CA TYR A 64 -12.91 1.12 16.32
C TYR A 64 -13.51 2.29 15.54
N LEU A 65 -13.67 2.17 14.21
CA LEU A 65 -14.36 3.22 13.44
C LEU A 65 -15.78 3.45 13.94
N TRP A 66 -16.50 2.38 14.28
CA TRP A 66 -17.85 2.47 14.87
C TRP A 66 -17.86 3.20 16.22
N GLU A 67 -16.82 3.03 17.04
CA GLU A 67 -16.71 3.73 18.33
C GLU A 67 -16.32 5.19 18.17
N ALA A 68 -15.54 5.51 17.14
CA ALA A 68 -15.03 6.85 16.88
C ALA A 68 -16.05 7.78 16.19
N THR A 69 -17.08 7.22 15.53
CA THR A 69 -17.93 7.97 14.60
C THR A 69 -19.42 7.93 15.00
N THR A 70 -20.17 8.87 14.43
CA THR A 70 -21.64 8.93 14.50
C THR A 70 -22.22 8.79 13.09
N PRO A 71 -23.55 8.59 12.94
CA PRO A 71 -24.17 8.56 11.61
C PRO A 71 -23.97 9.81 10.76
N ASP A 72 -23.65 10.95 11.37
CA ASP A 72 -23.46 12.23 10.70
C ASP A 72 -21.97 12.55 10.42
N THR A 73 -21.04 11.71 10.91
CA THR A 73 -19.60 11.93 10.74
C THR A 73 -19.21 11.78 9.27
N LYS A 74 -18.53 12.79 8.73
CA LYS A 74 -18.06 12.84 7.34
C LYS A 74 -16.62 12.41 7.22
N TRP A 75 -16.20 12.10 6.00
CA TRP A 75 -14.84 11.65 5.71
C TRP A 75 -13.74 12.63 6.17
N ASN A 76 -14.02 13.94 6.19
CA ASN A 76 -13.08 14.99 6.56
C ASN A 76 -13.32 15.55 7.96
N ASP A 77 -14.16 14.93 8.79
CA ASP A 77 -14.32 15.36 10.17
C ASP A 77 -13.13 14.86 11.01
N PRO A 78 -12.70 15.59 12.05
CA PRO A 78 -11.62 15.16 12.93
C PRO A 78 -11.87 13.78 13.57
N GLU A 79 -13.13 13.45 13.82
CA GLU A 79 -13.59 12.18 14.42
C GLU A 79 -13.41 10.96 13.50
N ASN A 80 -13.47 11.14 12.17
CA ASN A 80 -13.25 10.04 11.24
C ASN A 80 -11.83 9.52 11.40
N GLU A 81 -11.67 8.26 11.80
CA GLU A 81 -10.37 7.66 12.03
C GLU A 81 -9.81 7.00 10.77
N ILE A 82 -8.48 6.91 10.72
CA ILE A 82 -7.79 5.91 9.91
C ILE A 82 -7.28 4.83 10.86
N ILE A 83 -7.81 3.62 10.72
CA ILE A 83 -7.39 2.48 11.53
C ILE A 83 -6.58 1.52 10.67
N ILE A 84 -5.35 1.20 11.07
CA ILE A 84 -4.53 0.18 10.42
C ILE A 84 -4.38 -0.99 11.39
N SER A 85 -4.79 -2.19 10.96
CA SER A 85 -4.70 -3.40 11.79
C SER A 85 -4.25 -4.62 10.99
N GLY A 86 -3.41 -5.44 11.62
CA GLY A 86 -3.06 -6.78 11.15
C GLY A 86 -3.93 -7.85 11.81
N GLY A 87 -3.96 -9.05 11.22
CA GLY A 87 -4.56 -10.23 11.88
C GLY A 87 -3.61 -10.91 12.88
N PRO A 88 -4.08 -11.93 13.62
CA PRO A 88 -3.24 -12.69 14.56
C PRO A 88 -2.06 -13.39 13.88
N VAL A 89 -2.26 -13.85 12.65
CA VAL A 89 -1.23 -14.50 11.83
C VAL A 89 -0.30 -13.50 11.13
N CYS A 90 -0.55 -12.20 11.26
CA CYS A 90 0.26 -11.17 10.62
C CYS A 90 1.71 -11.23 11.13
N GLY A 91 2.68 -11.32 10.22
CA GLY A 91 4.12 -11.36 10.55
C GLY A 91 4.74 -12.77 10.64
N ILE A 92 3.94 -13.85 10.58
CA ILE A 92 4.48 -15.22 10.56
C ILE A 92 5.33 -15.43 9.30
N THR A 93 6.57 -15.88 9.43
CA THR A 93 7.49 -16.02 8.28
C THR A 93 7.51 -17.43 7.67
N GLN A 94 6.95 -18.42 8.36
CA GLN A 94 6.90 -19.82 7.89
C GLN A 94 5.65 -20.14 7.05
N TYR A 95 4.71 -19.20 6.95
CA TYR A 95 3.43 -19.37 6.29
C TYR A 95 3.21 -18.25 5.27
N SER A 96 2.72 -18.59 4.07
CA SER A 96 2.57 -17.63 2.97
C SER A 96 1.39 -16.67 3.18
N GLY A 97 1.55 -15.42 2.75
CA GLY A 97 0.44 -14.45 2.71
C GLY A 97 0.13 -13.73 4.04
N THR A 98 1.09 -13.72 4.97
CA THR A 98 0.94 -13.22 6.34
C THR A 98 1.41 -11.77 6.54
N GLY A 99 1.85 -11.08 5.49
CA GLY A 99 2.26 -9.68 5.55
C GLY A 99 1.13 -8.68 5.37
N LYS A 100 -0.11 -9.02 5.74
CA LYS A 100 -1.29 -8.25 5.36
C LYS A 100 -1.74 -7.29 6.46
N SER A 101 -2.12 -6.08 6.05
CA SER A 101 -2.78 -5.07 6.86
C SER A 101 -4.11 -4.66 6.22
N LEU A 102 -5.08 -4.32 7.05
CA LEU A 102 -6.32 -3.67 6.65
C LEU A 102 -6.26 -2.22 7.11
N VAL A 103 -6.69 -1.32 6.24
CA VAL A 103 -6.88 0.10 6.54
C VAL A 103 -8.37 0.43 6.43
N VAL A 104 -8.94 1.03 7.46
CA VAL A 104 -10.39 1.29 7.55
C VAL A 104 -10.63 2.76 7.88
N THR A 105 -11.59 3.39 7.20
CA THR A 105 -12.03 4.79 7.41
C THR A 105 -13.37 5.06 6.73
N ILE A 106 -13.98 6.23 6.91
CA ILE A 106 -15.04 6.75 6.03
C ILE A 106 -14.41 7.33 4.76
N SER A 107 -14.83 6.83 3.61
CA SER A 107 -14.25 7.14 2.30
C SER A 107 -14.76 8.47 1.73
N PRO A 108 -13.89 9.37 1.25
CA PRO A 108 -14.30 10.61 0.54
C PRO A 108 -14.96 10.37 -0.82
N GLN A 109 -14.84 9.17 -1.41
CA GLN A 109 -15.46 8.87 -2.69
C GLN A 109 -16.93 8.45 -2.56
N THR A 110 -17.29 7.92 -1.39
CA THR A 110 -18.56 7.21 -1.20
C THR A 110 -19.35 7.68 0.01
N ASP A 111 -18.77 8.55 0.85
CA ASP A 111 -19.33 8.97 2.14
C ASP A 111 -19.80 7.79 3.01
N SER A 112 -19.08 6.67 2.91
CA SER A 112 -19.40 5.40 3.58
C SER A 112 -18.12 4.74 4.06
N VAL A 113 -18.27 3.83 5.03
CA VAL A 113 -17.18 2.98 5.52
C VAL A 113 -16.53 2.24 4.34
N MET A 114 -15.20 2.28 4.32
CA MET A 114 -14.35 1.57 3.37
C MET A 114 -13.24 0.83 4.13
N ASP A 115 -12.89 -0.35 3.63
CA ASP A 115 -11.65 -1.02 3.99
C ASP A 115 -10.76 -1.26 2.76
N SER A 116 -9.45 -1.24 2.97
CA SER A 116 -8.47 -1.56 1.94
C SER A 116 -7.42 -2.52 2.48
N ASN A 117 -7.16 -3.60 1.73
CA ASN A 117 -6.14 -4.60 2.08
C ASN A 117 -4.83 -4.27 1.37
N VAL A 118 -3.74 -4.32 2.12
CA VAL A 118 -2.40 -4.08 1.61
C VAL A 118 -1.43 -5.12 2.17
N GLY A 119 -0.46 -5.55 1.35
CA GLY A 119 0.64 -6.39 1.81
C GLY A 119 1.85 -5.54 2.17
N GLY A 120 2.84 -6.12 2.84
CA GLY A 120 4.08 -5.44 3.13
C GLY A 120 4.56 -5.66 4.55
N TRP A 121 5.41 -4.74 4.99
CA TRP A 121 6.19 -4.88 6.21
C TRP A 121 5.61 -4.06 7.37
N PHE A 122 4.81 -3.02 7.07
CA PHE A 122 4.24 -2.16 8.10
C PHE A 122 3.36 -2.91 9.11
N GLY A 123 2.43 -3.75 8.66
CA GLY A 123 1.58 -4.55 9.55
C GLY A 123 2.37 -5.40 10.54
N PRO A 124 3.29 -6.27 10.05
CA PRO A 124 4.22 -6.98 10.90
C PRO A 124 4.99 -6.05 11.86
N PHE A 125 5.48 -4.90 11.38
CA PHE A 125 6.29 -3.98 12.17
C PHE A 125 5.50 -3.22 13.23
N LEU A 126 4.23 -2.93 12.99
CA LEU A 126 3.31 -2.42 13.99
C LEU A 126 3.18 -3.40 15.16
N LYS A 127 3.05 -4.70 14.86
CA LYS A 127 2.98 -5.75 15.89
C LYS A 127 4.29 -5.94 16.64
N LEU A 128 5.42 -5.82 15.94
CA LEU A 128 6.74 -5.84 16.56
C LEU A 128 7.01 -4.62 17.45
N ASN A 129 6.35 -3.49 17.17
CA ASN A 129 6.29 -2.34 18.05
C ASN A 129 5.28 -2.53 19.20
N GLY A 130 4.62 -3.69 19.29
CA GLY A 130 3.75 -4.06 20.40
C GLY A 130 2.29 -3.65 20.22
N PHE A 131 1.80 -3.48 19.00
CA PHE A 131 0.41 -3.06 18.74
C PHE A 131 -0.31 -3.93 17.71
N ASP A 132 -1.56 -4.32 17.99
CA ASP A 132 -2.43 -5.07 17.07
C ASP A 132 -3.17 -4.16 16.07
N ALA A 133 -3.30 -2.89 16.44
CA ALA A 133 -3.87 -1.84 15.63
C ALA A 133 -3.29 -0.48 16.01
N ILE A 134 -3.39 0.47 15.07
CA ILE A 134 -3.20 1.90 15.30
C ILE A 134 -4.44 2.66 14.82
N GLU A 135 -4.93 3.58 15.65
CA GLU A 135 -6.03 4.50 15.38
C GLU A 135 -5.47 5.92 15.25
N LEU A 136 -5.75 6.56 14.12
CA LEU A 136 -5.32 7.93 13.81
C LEU A 136 -6.56 8.84 13.74
N GLN A 137 -6.78 9.63 14.79
CA GLN A 137 -7.87 10.59 14.93
C GLN A 137 -7.37 12.04 14.92
N GLY A 138 -8.27 12.99 14.79
CA GLY A 138 -7.96 14.41 14.83
C GLY A 138 -7.32 14.91 13.53
N LYS A 139 -6.80 16.14 13.56
CA LYS A 139 -6.01 16.73 12.47
C LYS A 139 -4.87 17.55 13.05
N ALA A 140 -3.66 17.36 12.54
CA ALA A 140 -2.53 18.19 12.97
C ALA A 140 -2.63 19.60 12.36
N GLU A 141 -2.06 20.59 13.06
CA GLU A 141 -2.00 21.98 12.56
C GLU A 141 -1.06 22.14 11.36
N ARG A 142 -0.03 21.29 11.28
CA ARG A 142 0.98 21.27 10.22
C ARG A 142 1.20 19.84 9.75
N ASP A 143 1.90 19.70 8.64
CA ASP A 143 2.31 18.39 8.16
C ASP A 143 3.23 17.69 9.17
N VAL A 144 2.87 16.45 9.54
CA VAL A 144 3.59 15.65 10.52
C VAL A 144 4.02 14.29 9.98
N ILE A 145 5.11 13.77 10.55
CA ILE A 145 5.51 12.37 10.44
C ILE A 145 5.37 11.73 11.82
N ILE A 146 4.73 10.56 11.86
CA ILE A 146 4.57 9.75 13.07
C ILE A 146 5.58 8.60 13.00
N ILE A 147 6.39 8.43 14.04
CA ILE A 147 7.44 7.40 14.09
C ILE A 147 7.19 6.48 15.28
N LEU A 148 7.15 5.18 15.01
CA LEU A 148 7.18 4.08 15.98
C LEU A 148 8.58 3.47 15.94
N ASP A 149 9.36 3.67 17.00
CA ASP A 149 10.73 3.18 17.10
C ASP A 149 10.88 2.16 18.23
N GLY A 150 10.98 0.88 17.85
CA GLY A 150 11.19 -0.25 18.76
C GLY A 150 12.58 -0.88 18.63
N ARG A 151 13.58 -0.14 18.16
CA ARG A 151 14.94 -0.67 17.92
C ARG A 151 15.74 -0.91 19.19
N ASP A 152 15.48 -0.14 20.25
CA ASP A 152 16.31 -0.10 21.46
C ASP A 152 15.75 -0.97 22.60
N GLY A 153 14.88 -1.93 22.29
CA GLY A 153 14.25 -2.83 23.27
C GLY A 153 13.12 -2.22 24.10
N THR A 154 13.07 -0.89 24.20
CA THR A 154 11.89 -0.11 24.60
C THR A 154 11.29 0.58 23.38
N GLY A 155 10.02 0.96 23.48
CA GLY A 155 9.29 1.61 22.41
C GLY A 155 9.28 3.13 22.57
N LYS A 156 9.42 3.85 21.47
CA LYS A 156 9.28 5.30 21.42
C LYS A 156 8.34 5.72 20.29
N ILE A 157 7.29 6.44 20.63
CA ILE A 157 6.39 7.10 19.67
C ILE A 157 6.77 8.56 19.57
N ARG A 158 7.01 9.06 18.36
CA ARG A 158 7.25 10.49 18.09
C ARG A 158 6.28 11.04 17.06
N ILE A 159 5.87 12.29 17.27
CA ILE A 159 5.18 13.10 16.27
C ILE A 159 6.10 14.28 15.97
N GLU A 160 6.52 14.42 14.72
CA GLU A 160 7.45 15.45 14.26
C GLU A 160 6.79 16.29 13.16
N GLU A 161 6.81 17.63 13.28
CA GLU A 161 6.49 18.52 12.16
C GLU A 161 7.51 18.28 11.04
N ALA A 162 7.04 18.23 9.79
CA ALA A 162 7.82 17.83 8.63
C ALA A 162 7.53 18.77 7.44
N PRO A 163 7.90 20.06 7.50
CA PRO A 163 7.52 21.04 6.48
C PRO A 163 8.20 20.80 5.13
N ALA A 164 9.49 20.47 5.11
CA ALA A 164 10.31 20.35 3.90
C ALA A 164 10.36 18.93 3.28
N ASP A 165 9.86 17.91 3.98
CA ASP A 165 9.86 16.54 3.47
C ASP A 165 9.09 16.42 2.13
N PRO A 166 9.61 15.66 1.15
CA PRO A 166 8.92 15.43 -0.11
C PRO A 166 7.58 14.72 0.13
N ILE A 167 6.59 14.97 -0.72
CA ILE A 167 5.24 14.38 -0.57
C ILE A 167 5.10 13.09 -1.38
N ASN A 168 5.73 13.02 -2.57
CA ASN A 168 5.58 11.85 -3.44
C ASN A 168 6.14 10.57 -2.80
N SER A 169 5.33 9.51 -2.81
CA SER A 169 5.56 8.32 -1.98
C SER A 169 6.88 7.61 -2.27
N HIS A 170 7.31 7.50 -3.53
CA HIS A 170 8.57 6.81 -3.87
C HIS A 170 9.79 7.55 -3.29
N HIS A 171 9.85 8.88 -3.45
CA HIS A 171 10.91 9.70 -2.86
C HIS A 171 10.86 9.76 -1.34
N LEU A 172 9.67 9.92 -0.75
CA LEU A 172 9.52 10.00 0.70
C LEU A 172 9.91 8.67 1.36
N ALA A 173 9.47 7.54 0.79
CA ALA A 173 9.83 6.21 1.28
C ALA A 173 11.33 5.94 1.17
N ASP A 174 11.97 6.26 0.04
CA ASP A 174 13.43 6.10 -0.10
C ASP A 174 14.18 6.99 0.89
N MET A 175 13.84 8.28 0.97
CA MET A 175 14.50 9.22 1.87
C MET A 175 14.41 8.77 3.34
N LEU A 176 13.22 8.36 3.82
CA LEU A 176 13.05 7.91 5.19
C LEU A 176 13.74 6.56 5.47
N THR A 177 13.73 5.65 4.49
CA THR A 177 14.48 4.39 4.57
C THR A 177 15.97 4.63 4.71
N GLU A 178 16.55 5.51 3.89
CA GLU A 178 17.96 5.88 3.98
C GLU A 178 18.26 6.55 5.33
N MET A 179 17.45 7.54 5.70
CA MET A 179 17.62 8.36 6.90
C MET A 179 17.66 7.55 8.20
N TYR A 180 16.79 6.56 8.35
CA TYR A 180 16.73 5.75 9.58
C TYR A 180 17.63 4.51 9.53
N SER A 181 18.39 4.31 8.45
CA SER A 181 19.34 3.21 8.30
C SER A 181 20.77 3.66 8.58
N ALA A 182 21.53 2.86 9.34
CA ALA A 182 22.97 3.04 9.48
C ALA A 182 23.75 2.15 8.49
N THR A 183 23.14 1.05 8.07
CA THR A 183 23.69 0.07 7.13
C THR A 183 22.64 -0.38 6.13
N GLU A 184 23.07 -0.96 5.00
CA GLU A 184 22.17 -1.60 4.02
C GLU A 184 21.22 -2.63 4.63
N GLN A 185 21.66 -3.35 5.67
CA GLN A 185 20.84 -4.36 6.32
C GLN A 185 19.75 -3.75 7.21
N ASP A 186 19.95 -2.51 7.69
CA ASP A 186 18.97 -1.80 8.51
C ASP A 186 17.80 -1.28 7.67
N LYS A 187 17.98 -1.08 6.37
CA LYS A 187 16.89 -0.66 5.46
C LYS A 187 15.71 -1.63 5.46
N MET A 188 15.96 -2.93 5.64
CA MET A 188 14.91 -3.94 5.78
C MET A 188 14.12 -3.83 7.09
N LYS A 189 14.57 -3.03 8.05
CA LYS A 189 13.95 -2.86 9.37
C LYS A 189 13.09 -1.60 9.46
N ILE A 190 12.81 -0.99 8.31
CA ILE A 190 12.08 0.26 8.16
C ILE A 190 10.89 0.00 7.23
N ALA A 191 9.70 0.42 7.66
CA ALA A 191 8.51 0.44 6.82
C ALA A 191 7.86 1.82 6.90
N VAL A 192 7.45 2.36 5.75
CA VAL A 192 6.86 3.69 5.64
C VAL A 192 5.47 3.56 5.00
N VAL A 193 4.47 4.15 5.64
CA VAL A 193 3.16 4.40 5.02
C VAL A 193 3.10 5.87 4.64
N SER A 194 2.73 6.17 3.39
CA SER A 194 2.63 7.55 2.90
C SER A 194 1.47 7.69 1.90
N ALA A 195 1.04 8.93 1.67
CA ALA A 195 0.20 9.30 0.53
C ALA A 195 0.99 10.28 -0.34
N GLY A 196 0.77 10.25 -1.65
CA GLY A 196 1.42 11.18 -2.59
C GLY A 196 0.60 12.45 -2.84
N THR A 197 1.14 13.32 -3.70
CA THR A 197 0.61 14.68 -3.95
C THR A 197 -0.84 14.69 -4.45
N ALA A 198 -1.34 13.61 -5.08
CA ALA A 198 -2.72 13.58 -5.55
C ALA A 198 -3.76 13.63 -4.43
N ALA A 199 -3.40 13.19 -3.23
CA ALA A 199 -4.29 13.27 -2.06
C ALA A 199 -4.58 14.71 -1.62
N ASP A 200 -3.71 15.68 -1.94
CA ASP A 200 -3.93 17.11 -1.66
C ASP A 200 -4.84 17.77 -2.71
N HIS A 201 -5.12 17.09 -3.83
CA HIS A 201 -5.82 17.65 -4.99
C HIS A 201 -7.02 16.81 -5.48
N SER A 202 -7.29 15.67 -4.85
CA SER A 202 -8.35 14.75 -5.29
C SER A 202 -8.88 13.90 -4.16
N LEU A 203 -10.06 13.30 -4.37
CA LEU A 203 -10.70 12.35 -3.45
C LEU A 203 -10.28 10.89 -3.70
N ILE A 204 -9.36 10.66 -4.65
CA ILE A 204 -8.94 9.33 -5.08
C ILE A 204 -7.52 8.97 -4.62
N GLY A 205 -7.02 9.71 -3.62
CA GLY A 205 -5.73 9.48 -3.01
C GLY A 205 -5.65 8.09 -2.34
N MET A 206 -4.55 7.38 -2.52
CA MET A 206 -4.28 6.08 -1.91
C MET A 206 -3.09 6.14 -0.95
N LEU A 207 -2.97 5.11 -0.11
CA LEU A 207 -1.79 4.92 0.73
C LEU A 207 -0.83 3.91 0.10
N ASN A 208 0.46 4.27 0.12
CA ASN A 208 1.57 3.41 -0.24
C ASN A 208 2.29 2.92 1.02
N PHE A 209 2.52 1.61 1.08
CA PHE A 209 3.20 0.87 2.12
C PHE A 209 4.54 0.39 1.56
N SER A 210 5.63 0.95 2.06
CA SER A 210 6.96 0.63 1.58
C SER A 210 7.56 -0.61 2.23
N PHE A 211 8.48 -1.24 1.50
CA PHE A 211 9.45 -2.18 2.05
C PHE A 211 10.73 -2.17 1.22
N TYR A 212 11.87 -2.43 1.86
CA TYR A 212 13.15 -2.50 1.16
C TYR A 212 13.41 -3.89 0.58
N ASP A 213 13.61 -3.97 -0.73
CA ASP A 213 14.05 -5.20 -1.40
C ASP A 213 15.58 -5.23 -1.44
N LYS A 214 16.19 -6.02 -0.54
CA LYS A 214 17.65 -6.13 -0.44
C LYS A 214 18.35 -6.65 -1.70
N ARG A 215 17.65 -7.41 -2.56
CA ARG A 215 18.25 -7.96 -3.78
C ARG A 215 18.29 -6.90 -4.86
N LYS A 216 17.20 -6.14 -4.97
CA LYS A 216 17.05 -5.04 -5.93
C LYS A 216 17.70 -3.74 -5.46
N LYS A 217 18.01 -3.64 -4.15
CA LYS A 217 18.55 -2.45 -3.47
C LYS A 217 17.70 -1.20 -3.69
N ARG A 218 16.39 -1.36 -3.57
CA ARG A 218 15.38 -0.31 -3.78
C ARG A 218 14.24 -0.49 -2.80
N SER A 219 13.61 0.62 -2.40
CA SER A 219 12.29 0.53 -1.79
C SER A 219 11.25 0.18 -2.85
N ARG A 220 10.28 -0.63 -2.45
CA ARG A 220 9.12 -1.04 -3.23
C ARG A 220 7.87 -0.61 -2.52
N LEU A 221 6.78 -0.43 -3.25
CA LEU A 221 5.51 0.07 -2.74
C LEU A 221 4.39 -0.96 -2.92
N LYS A 222 3.55 -1.08 -1.90
CA LYS A 222 2.27 -1.79 -1.95
C LYS A 222 1.13 -0.86 -1.56
N GLN A 223 -0.03 -1.05 -2.18
CA GLN A 223 -1.07 -0.03 -2.16
C GLN A 223 -2.26 -0.49 -1.31
N ALA A 224 -2.68 0.34 -0.35
CA ALA A 224 -4.05 0.34 0.13
C ALA A 224 -4.84 1.27 -0.82
N GLY A 225 -5.22 0.69 -1.96
CA GLY A 225 -5.39 1.43 -3.21
C GLY A 225 -6.73 2.13 -3.40
N ARG A 226 -7.81 1.76 -2.72
CA ARG A 226 -9.18 2.21 -3.07
C ARG A 226 -9.87 3.00 -1.95
N GLY A 227 -10.84 3.82 -2.37
CA GLY A 227 -11.73 4.55 -1.47
C GLY A 227 -11.13 5.81 -0.84
N GLY A 228 -10.04 6.36 -1.39
CA GLY A 228 -9.61 7.71 -1.06
C GLY A 228 -8.94 7.85 0.32
N ILE A 229 -8.47 6.76 0.92
CA ILE A 229 -7.87 6.77 2.26
C ILE A 229 -6.62 7.67 2.31
N GLY A 230 -5.85 7.76 1.22
CA GLY A 230 -4.72 8.68 1.13
C GLY A 230 -5.14 10.15 1.23
N THR A 231 -6.31 10.51 0.70
CA THR A 231 -6.90 11.85 0.85
C THR A 231 -7.26 12.13 2.31
N VAL A 232 -7.88 11.17 3.03
CA VAL A 232 -8.15 11.30 4.48
C VAL A 232 -6.84 11.49 5.25
N PHE A 233 -5.79 10.73 4.89
CA PHE A 233 -4.49 10.78 5.55
C PHE A 233 -3.82 12.16 5.42
N ARG A 234 -3.90 12.77 4.23
CA ARG A 234 -3.40 14.12 3.98
C ARG A 234 -4.30 15.22 4.54
N ASP A 235 -5.62 15.04 4.58
CA ASP A 235 -6.54 15.96 5.24
C ASP A 235 -6.24 16.08 6.75
N LYS A 236 -5.80 14.98 7.37
CA LYS A 236 -5.26 14.96 8.75
C LYS A 236 -3.85 15.51 8.89
N LYS A 237 -3.23 15.96 7.80
CA LYS A 237 -1.85 16.46 7.70
C LYS A 237 -0.77 15.44 8.05
N ILE A 238 -1.03 14.16 7.80
CA ILE A 238 -0.02 13.13 7.98
C ILE A 238 0.75 12.99 6.67
N LYS A 239 2.08 13.19 6.69
CA LYS A 239 2.96 12.93 5.52
C LYS A 239 3.39 11.47 5.50
N ALA A 240 3.77 10.93 6.65
CA ALA A 240 4.15 9.54 6.77
C ALA A 240 3.89 8.96 8.16
N LEU A 241 3.71 7.64 8.19
CA LEU A 241 3.80 6.81 9.38
C LEU A 241 4.96 5.83 9.19
N VAL A 242 5.92 5.84 10.11
CA VAL A 242 7.17 5.09 10.01
C VAL A 242 7.23 4.08 11.15
N ALA A 243 7.48 2.81 10.85
CA ALA A 243 7.74 1.79 11.84
C ALA A 243 9.18 1.26 11.71
N LEU A 244 9.91 1.30 12.81
CA LEU A 244 11.30 0.86 12.94
C LEU A 244 11.36 -0.30 13.94
N VAL A 245 12.09 -1.36 13.61
CA VAL A 245 12.19 -2.56 14.45
C VAL A 245 13.64 -3.00 14.63
N ALA A 246 13.97 -3.61 15.78
CA ALA A 246 15.34 -4.09 16.01
C ALA A 246 15.74 -5.22 15.06
N LYS A 247 14.84 -6.19 14.86
CA LYS A 247 15.07 -7.44 14.12
C LYS A 247 13.75 -8.12 13.75
N VAL A 248 13.84 -9.04 12.78
CA VAL A 248 12.78 -9.98 12.42
C VAL A 248 13.32 -11.39 12.65
N GLU A 249 12.72 -12.14 13.58
CA GLU A 249 13.14 -13.51 13.90
C GLU A 249 12.07 -14.56 13.51
N ASN A 250 12.37 -15.83 13.76
CA ASN A 250 11.52 -16.94 13.33
C ASN A 250 10.18 -17.03 14.07
N ASP A 251 10.15 -16.80 15.39
CA ASP A 251 8.91 -16.88 16.19
C ASP A 251 8.62 -15.56 16.90
N MET A 252 8.35 -14.51 16.13
CA MET A 252 7.97 -13.22 16.70
C MET A 252 6.52 -13.21 17.20
N ASN A 253 5.66 -14.04 16.63
CA ASN A 253 4.24 -14.10 16.99
C ASN A 253 3.98 -14.93 18.26
N HIS A 254 4.98 -15.68 18.75
CA HIS A 254 4.87 -16.59 19.88
C HIS A 254 3.65 -17.51 19.75
N VAL A 255 3.59 -18.21 18.60
CA VAL A 255 2.45 -19.05 18.23
C VAL A 255 2.29 -20.22 19.21
N VAL A 256 1.05 -20.72 19.35
CA VAL A 256 0.75 -21.86 20.24
C VAL A 256 1.51 -23.13 19.84
N ASP A 257 1.56 -23.40 18.54
CA ASP A 257 2.21 -24.59 17.96
C ASP A 257 2.96 -24.22 16.68
N MET A 258 4.26 -23.96 16.82
CA MET A 258 5.12 -23.63 15.68
C MET A 258 5.33 -24.84 14.75
N LYS A 259 5.30 -26.07 15.27
CA LYS A 259 5.45 -27.27 14.44
C LYS A 259 4.27 -27.39 13.48
N ALA A 260 3.07 -27.09 13.96
CA ALA A 260 1.89 -27.02 13.12
C ALA A 260 2.05 -25.96 12.01
N ILE A 261 2.40 -24.73 12.36
CA ILE A 261 2.60 -23.66 11.37
C ILE A 261 3.62 -24.03 10.30
N ILE A 262 4.76 -24.60 10.70
CA ILE A 262 5.81 -25.06 9.79
C ILE A 262 5.28 -26.15 8.85
N GLU A 263 4.58 -27.15 9.36
CA GLU A 263 4.03 -28.24 8.55
C GLU A 263 3.04 -27.72 7.50
N ARG A 264 2.06 -26.89 7.90
CA ARG A 264 1.10 -26.32 6.92
C ARG A 264 1.80 -25.41 5.93
N GLY A 265 2.76 -24.61 6.39
CA GLY A 265 3.57 -23.76 5.54
C GLY A 265 4.32 -24.57 4.47
N GLN A 266 5.00 -25.65 4.87
CA GLN A 266 5.68 -26.56 3.95
C GLN A 266 4.73 -27.20 2.95
N ARG A 267 3.56 -27.66 3.41
CA ARG A 267 2.54 -28.26 2.55
C ARG A 267 2.04 -27.28 1.49
N PHE A 268 1.63 -26.07 1.88
CA PHE A 268 1.17 -25.06 0.93
C PHE A 268 2.28 -24.61 -0.01
N ASN A 269 3.52 -24.47 0.49
CA ASN A 269 4.66 -24.13 -0.37
C ASN A 269 4.93 -25.22 -1.41
N LYS A 270 4.76 -26.49 -1.05
CA LYS A 270 4.86 -27.62 -1.97
C LYS A 270 3.75 -27.55 -3.04
N GLU A 271 2.50 -27.37 -2.61
CA GLU A 271 1.35 -27.24 -3.53
C GLU A 271 1.54 -26.08 -4.51
N MET A 272 1.90 -24.89 -4.03
CA MET A 272 2.22 -23.74 -4.88
C MET A 272 3.31 -24.07 -5.89
N LYS A 273 4.40 -24.70 -5.45
CA LYS A 273 5.52 -25.05 -6.34
C LYS A 273 5.11 -26.07 -7.41
N GLU A 274 4.27 -27.03 -7.06
CA GLU A 274 3.86 -28.11 -7.96
C GLU A 274 2.75 -27.70 -8.93
N LEU A 275 1.88 -26.76 -8.53
CA LEU A 275 0.67 -26.44 -9.27
C LEU A 275 0.70 -25.09 -10.00
N ASP A 276 1.51 -24.10 -9.56
CA ASP A 276 1.46 -22.72 -10.10
C ASP A 276 1.66 -22.68 -11.63
N ASP A 277 2.63 -23.43 -12.16
CA ASP A 277 2.93 -23.49 -13.62
C ASP A 277 1.78 -24.09 -14.45
N SER A 278 0.86 -24.82 -13.82
CA SER A 278 -0.32 -25.42 -14.47
C SER A 278 -1.63 -24.69 -14.15
N GLN A 279 -1.57 -23.67 -13.29
CA GLN A 279 -2.73 -22.91 -12.83
C GLN A 279 -2.61 -21.45 -13.25
N CYS A 280 -2.09 -20.60 -12.37
CA CYS A 280 -2.12 -19.14 -12.53
C CYS A 280 -0.76 -18.56 -12.94
N GLU A 281 0.33 -19.33 -12.89
CA GLU A 281 1.70 -18.86 -13.14
C GLU A 281 2.06 -17.58 -12.34
N MET A 282 1.53 -17.43 -11.12
CA MET A 282 1.64 -16.21 -10.31
C MET A 282 3.10 -15.83 -10.03
N ARG A 283 4.00 -16.81 -9.92
CA ARG A 283 5.42 -16.58 -9.68
C ARG A 283 6.10 -15.87 -10.85
N THR A 284 5.68 -16.13 -12.09
CA THR A 284 6.33 -15.59 -13.30
C THR A 284 5.54 -14.44 -13.92
N LYS A 285 4.21 -14.49 -13.86
CA LYS A 285 3.28 -13.52 -14.46
C LYS A 285 2.60 -12.59 -13.45
N GLY A 286 2.63 -12.90 -12.16
CA GLY A 286 1.82 -12.20 -11.17
C GLY A 286 0.33 -12.29 -11.50
N THR A 287 -0.46 -11.32 -11.04
CA THR A 287 -1.89 -11.28 -11.37
C THR A 287 -2.15 -10.91 -12.83
N ALA A 288 -1.19 -10.32 -13.55
CA ALA A 288 -1.34 -9.91 -14.95
C ALA A 288 -1.68 -11.06 -15.92
N HIS A 289 -1.48 -12.32 -15.54
CA HIS A 289 -1.97 -13.48 -16.30
C HIS A 289 -3.50 -13.42 -16.54
N LEU A 290 -4.26 -12.75 -15.68
CA LEU A 290 -5.71 -12.64 -15.85
C LEU A 290 -6.13 -11.80 -17.05
N VAL A 291 -5.25 -10.98 -17.65
CA VAL A 291 -5.61 -10.13 -18.79
C VAL A 291 -6.11 -10.97 -19.97
N GLU A 292 -5.38 -12.03 -20.33
CA GLU A 292 -5.76 -12.93 -21.43
C GLU A 292 -7.00 -13.75 -21.09
N VAL A 293 -7.10 -14.24 -19.85
CA VAL A 293 -8.27 -14.99 -19.37
C VAL A 293 -9.52 -14.13 -19.47
N MET A 294 -9.49 -12.90 -18.98
CA MET A 294 -10.66 -12.02 -19.02
C MET A 294 -11.04 -11.64 -20.47
N ASN A 295 -10.05 -11.51 -21.35
CA ASN A 295 -10.29 -11.27 -22.77
C ASN A 295 -10.99 -12.45 -23.47
N ASP A 296 -10.55 -13.68 -23.19
CA ASP A 296 -11.11 -14.90 -23.82
C ASP A 296 -12.57 -15.19 -23.44
N TYR A 297 -13.03 -14.65 -22.30
CA TYR A 297 -14.39 -14.82 -21.80
C TYR A 297 -15.27 -13.55 -21.92
N ASP A 298 -14.85 -12.56 -22.70
CA ASP A 298 -15.57 -11.28 -22.90
C ASP A 298 -15.83 -10.49 -21.60
N LEU A 299 -14.87 -10.54 -20.65
CA LEU A 299 -14.93 -9.88 -19.35
C LEU A 299 -13.88 -8.77 -19.16
N LEU A 300 -12.98 -8.56 -20.13
CA LEU A 300 -11.97 -7.52 -20.06
C LEU A 300 -12.58 -6.15 -20.37
N PRO A 301 -12.44 -5.13 -19.51
CA PRO A 301 -12.93 -3.80 -19.83
C PRO A 301 -12.15 -3.21 -21.01
N VAL A 302 -12.85 -2.93 -22.12
CA VAL A 302 -12.28 -2.28 -23.30
C VAL A 302 -13.09 -1.04 -23.65
N ASN A 303 -12.39 0.09 -23.81
CA ASN A 303 -12.95 1.40 -24.16
C ASN A 303 -14.12 1.82 -23.25
N ASN A 304 -13.86 1.99 -21.95
CA ASN A 304 -14.86 2.26 -20.91
C ASN A 304 -15.98 1.22 -20.86
N PHE A 305 -15.61 -0.07 -20.85
CA PHE A 305 -16.56 -1.20 -20.86
C PHE A 305 -17.53 -1.25 -22.07
N LYS A 306 -17.27 -0.51 -23.16
CA LYS A 306 -18.03 -0.65 -24.41
C LYS A 306 -17.92 -2.07 -24.98
N PHE A 307 -16.79 -2.72 -24.77
CA PHE A 307 -16.52 -4.08 -25.19
C PHE A 307 -15.91 -4.90 -24.05
N GLY A 308 -16.05 -6.23 -24.14
CA GLY A 308 -15.52 -7.21 -23.18
C GLY A 308 -14.20 -7.87 -23.63
N SER A 309 -13.75 -7.58 -24.85
CA SER A 309 -12.57 -8.22 -25.45
C SER A 309 -12.01 -7.37 -26.60
N ASN A 310 -10.74 -7.59 -26.94
CA ASN A 310 -10.08 -6.99 -28.11
C ASN A 310 -8.93 -7.87 -28.58
N GLU A 311 -8.83 -8.11 -29.90
CA GLU A 311 -7.77 -8.92 -30.49
C GLU A 311 -6.36 -8.35 -30.23
N ALA A 312 -6.23 -7.02 -30.06
CA ALA A 312 -4.97 -6.35 -29.79
C ALA A 312 -4.35 -6.72 -28.43
N VAL A 313 -5.10 -7.36 -27.53
CA VAL A 313 -4.58 -7.86 -26.24
C VAL A 313 -3.45 -8.87 -26.47
N VAL A 314 -3.68 -9.81 -27.39
CA VAL A 314 -2.75 -10.91 -27.69
C VAL A 314 -1.50 -10.34 -28.36
N GLY A 315 -0.34 -10.62 -27.78
CA GLY A 315 0.96 -10.12 -28.20
C GLY A 315 1.32 -8.72 -27.70
N SER A 316 0.40 -8.01 -27.04
CA SER A 316 0.64 -6.63 -26.60
C SER A 316 0.61 -6.44 -25.09
N ILE A 317 -0.39 -7.00 -24.40
CA ILE A 317 -0.56 -6.87 -22.94
C ILE A 317 -1.00 -8.18 -22.26
N ASP A 318 -0.86 -9.31 -22.96
CA ASP A 318 -1.10 -10.64 -22.40
C ASP A 318 -0.05 -11.05 -21.37
N GLY A 319 -0.28 -12.17 -20.69
CA GLY A 319 0.56 -12.69 -19.62
C GLY A 319 1.98 -13.04 -20.08
N GLU A 320 2.16 -13.56 -21.30
CA GLU A 320 3.49 -13.84 -21.87
C GLU A 320 4.27 -12.56 -22.20
N THR A 321 3.57 -11.51 -22.59
CA THR A 321 4.15 -10.19 -22.84
C THR A 321 4.58 -9.55 -21.53
N TRP A 322 3.77 -9.63 -20.49
CA TRP A 322 4.11 -9.16 -19.14
C TRP A 322 5.25 -9.95 -18.50
N LYS A 323 5.26 -11.27 -18.64
CA LYS A 323 6.34 -12.15 -18.15
C LYS A 323 7.73 -11.69 -18.60
N LYS A 324 7.85 -11.18 -19.84
CA LYS A 324 9.10 -10.63 -20.41
C LYS A 324 9.51 -9.29 -19.80
N GLN A 325 8.57 -8.51 -19.28
CA GLN A 325 8.85 -7.23 -18.62
C GLN A 325 9.32 -7.42 -17.17
N PHE A 326 8.80 -8.45 -16.49
CA PHE A 326 9.13 -8.68 -15.10
C PHE A 326 10.50 -9.32 -14.89
N GLU A 327 11.14 -8.95 -13.78
CA GLU A 327 12.31 -9.70 -13.33
C GLU A 327 11.91 -11.13 -12.95
N GLN A 328 12.69 -12.10 -13.42
CA GLN A 328 12.47 -13.52 -13.18
C GLN A 328 13.52 -14.11 -12.24
N GLY A 329 13.18 -15.20 -11.55
CA GLY A 329 14.12 -15.93 -10.68
C GLY A 329 14.44 -15.26 -9.33
N SER A 330 13.83 -14.11 -9.03
CA SER A 330 13.92 -13.44 -7.73
C SER A 330 12.71 -13.76 -6.84
N PHE A 331 12.85 -13.52 -5.52
CA PHE A 331 11.75 -13.67 -4.57
C PHE A 331 10.92 -12.38 -4.58
N ASP A 332 9.65 -12.48 -4.94
CA ASP A 332 8.72 -11.36 -5.08
C ASP A 332 7.52 -11.50 -4.11
N GLY A 333 7.80 -11.89 -2.87
CA GLY A 333 6.80 -11.91 -1.81
C GLY A 333 6.67 -10.53 -1.15
N CYS A 334 5.44 -10.08 -0.91
CA CYS A 334 5.20 -8.85 -0.13
C CYS A 334 5.67 -8.94 1.34
N TRP A 335 5.91 -10.15 1.84
CA TRP A 335 6.48 -10.44 3.16
C TRP A 335 7.32 -11.71 3.11
N LEU A 336 8.26 -11.84 4.05
CA LEU A 336 9.12 -13.01 4.18
C LEU A 336 8.31 -14.32 4.23
N GLY A 337 8.74 -15.31 3.45
CA GLY A 337 8.10 -16.63 3.39
C GLY A 337 6.89 -16.74 2.47
N CYS A 338 6.45 -15.65 1.81
CA CYS A 338 5.36 -15.69 0.85
C CYS A 338 5.78 -16.32 -0.50
N ASN A 339 5.58 -17.63 -0.64
CA ASN A 339 6.00 -18.41 -1.81
C ASN A 339 5.09 -18.28 -3.04
N MET A 340 3.93 -17.60 -2.92
CA MET A 340 3.16 -17.18 -4.10
C MET A 340 3.98 -16.22 -4.97
N SER A 341 4.78 -15.34 -4.35
CA SER A 341 5.68 -14.41 -5.03
C SER A 341 5.04 -13.61 -6.18
N CYS A 342 3.77 -13.21 -6.00
CA CYS A 342 2.99 -12.53 -7.04
C CYS A 342 3.30 -11.03 -7.17
N ALA A 343 4.06 -10.43 -6.24
CA ALA A 343 4.37 -9.00 -6.27
C ALA A 343 5.46 -8.71 -7.30
N LYS A 344 5.12 -8.84 -8.58
CA LYS A 344 6.03 -8.59 -9.70
C LYS A 344 6.42 -7.11 -9.76
N GLY A 345 7.45 -6.83 -10.55
CA GLY A 345 7.87 -5.48 -10.84
C GLY A 345 8.84 -5.44 -12.01
N VAL A 346 8.93 -4.26 -12.63
CA VAL A 346 9.84 -3.96 -13.73
C VAL A 346 11.01 -3.16 -13.17
N ASN A 347 12.21 -3.74 -13.25
CA ASN A 347 13.42 -3.12 -12.70
C ASN A 347 14.08 -2.20 -13.74
N ASN A 348 14.68 -1.10 -13.26
CA ASN A 348 15.46 -0.16 -14.07
C ASN A 348 14.69 0.42 -15.27
N TYR A 349 13.38 0.58 -15.15
CA TYR A 349 12.54 1.18 -16.18
C TYR A 349 12.95 2.64 -16.38
N LEU A 350 13.25 3.04 -17.63
CA LEU A 350 13.60 4.41 -17.97
C LEU A 350 12.34 5.22 -18.27
N LEU A 351 12.02 6.19 -17.41
CA LEU A 351 10.85 7.06 -17.61
C LEU A 351 11.04 7.96 -18.83
N ARG A 352 9.99 8.10 -19.65
CA ARG A 352 10.06 8.76 -20.97
C ARG A 352 9.31 10.09 -21.01
N THR A 353 8.43 10.31 -20.05
CA THR A 353 7.49 11.42 -19.94
C THR A 353 7.44 11.96 -18.52
N GLY A 354 6.73 13.08 -18.34
CA GLY A 354 6.48 13.69 -17.04
C GLY A 354 7.73 14.28 -16.36
N PRO A 355 7.61 14.73 -15.10
CA PRO A 355 8.66 15.46 -14.40
C PRO A 355 9.89 14.61 -14.04
N PHE A 356 9.76 13.28 -14.00
CA PHE A 356 10.86 12.35 -13.67
C PHE A 356 11.45 11.69 -14.93
N LYS A 357 11.19 12.26 -16.11
CA LYS A 357 11.74 11.76 -17.38
C LYS A 357 13.26 11.62 -17.33
N GLY A 358 13.75 10.47 -17.79
CA GLY A 358 15.17 10.15 -17.82
C GLY A 358 15.69 9.44 -16.57
N GLU A 359 14.86 9.33 -15.53
CA GLU A 359 15.20 8.56 -14.34
C GLU A 359 14.95 7.06 -14.56
N SER A 360 15.83 6.24 -13.97
CA SER A 360 15.71 4.78 -13.97
C SER A 360 15.13 4.33 -12.64
N VAL A 361 13.93 3.74 -12.68
CA VAL A 361 13.12 3.43 -11.50
C VAL A 361 12.75 1.94 -11.44
N ILE A 362 12.29 1.49 -10.28
CA ILE A 362 11.54 0.24 -10.15
C ILE A 362 10.05 0.56 -10.18
N VAL A 363 9.28 -0.23 -10.93
CA VAL A 363 7.82 -0.12 -10.98
C VAL A 363 7.21 -1.39 -10.42
N ASP A 364 6.42 -1.28 -9.36
CA ASP A 364 5.71 -2.42 -8.76
C ASP A 364 4.48 -2.79 -9.59
N GLY A 365 4.35 -4.06 -9.93
CA GLY A 365 3.32 -4.56 -10.85
C GLY A 365 3.67 -4.32 -12.32
N PRO A 366 2.67 -4.14 -13.20
CA PRO A 366 1.28 -3.95 -12.83
C PRO A 366 0.62 -5.23 -12.30
N GLU A 367 -0.33 -5.04 -11.39
CA GLU A 367 -1.33 -6.07 -11.09
C GLU A 367 -2.38 -6.10 -12.24
N TYR A 368 -3.19 -7.16 -12.36
CA TYR A 368 -4.23 -7.28 -13.39
C TYR A 368 -5.10 -6.03 -13.51
N GLU A 369 -5.59 -5.53 -12.37
CA GLU A 369 -6.49 -4.38 -12.31
C GLU A 369 -5.87 -3.12 -12.91
N THR A 370 -4.55 -2.94 -12.74
CA THR A 370 -3.81 -1.86 -13.37
C THR A 370 -3.69 -2.12 -14.88
N ALA A 371 -3.28 -3.32 -15.29
CA ALA A 371 -3.11 -3.66 -16.71
C ALA A 371 -4.42 -3.56 -17.50
N ALA A 372 -5.52 -4.07 -16.95
CA ALA A 372 -6.85 -3.95 -17.57
C ALA A 372 -7.39 -2.52 -17.49
N GLY A 373 -7.36 -1.91 -16.29
CA GLY A 373 -7.99 -0.62 -16.02
C GLY A 373 -7.29 0.58 -16.68
N ILE A 374 -5.97 0.55 -16.80
CA ILE A 374 -5.20 1.63 -17.45
C ILE A 374 -5.09 1.39 -18.95
N ALA A 375 -4.77 0.17 -19.37
CA ALA A 375 -4.44 -0.13 -20.75
C ALA A 375 -5.71 -0.40 -21.57
N ALA A 376 -6.31 -1.59 -21.40
CA ALA A 376 -7.43 -2.06 -22.20
C ALA A 376 -8.66 -1.15 -22.08
N ASN A 377 -8.98 -0.68 -20.87
CA ASN A 377 -10.15 0.17 -20.65
C ASN A 377 -10.02 1.54 -21.33
N SER A 378 -8.79 2.01 -21.59
CA SER A 378 -8.50 3.23 -22.35
C SER A 378 -8.25 2.96 -23.84
N GLY A 379 -8.32 1.71 -24.29
CA GLY A 379 -7.99 1.31 -25.67
C GLY A 379 -6.50 1.36 -26.00
N ILE A 380 -5.62 1.43 -25.00
CA ILE A 380 -4.16 1.58 -25.17
C ILE A 380 -3.48 0.25 -24.83
N PHE A 381 -3.24 -0.57 -25.85
CA PHE A 381 -2.63 -1.90 -25.70
C PHE A 381 -1.09 -1.82 -25.71
N SER A 382 -0.51 -1.25 -24.65
CA SER A 382 0.95 -1.11 -24.50
C SER A 382 1.39 -1.35 -23.06
N THR A 383 2.28 -2.32 -22.86
CA THR A 383 2.94 -2.53 -21.55
C THR A 383 3.70 -1.28 -21.12
N ASP A 384 4.34 -0.63 -22.07
CA ASP A 384 5.19 0.53 -21.87
C ASP A 384 4.42 1.74 -21.37
N TYR A 385 3.25 2.03 -21.96
CA TYR A 385 2.31 3.02 -21.42
C TYR A 385 1.85 2.65 -20.01
N THR A 386 1.47 1.38 -19.82
CA THR A 386 0.92 0.89 -18.54
C THR A 386 1.95 1.00 -17.40
N ILE A 387 3.20 0.62 -17.64
CA ILE A 387 4.30 0.70 -16.66
C ILE A 387 4.50 2.15 -16.23
N GLU A 388 4.53 3.08 -17.19
CA GLU A 388 4.80 4.48 -16.91
C GLU A 388 3.65 5.15 -16.15
N VAL A 389 2.39 4.90 -16.54
CA VAL A 389 1.23 5.41 -15.78
C VAL A 389 1.16 4.77 -14.39
N ASN A 390 1.45 3.48 -14.26
CA ASN A 390 1.47 2.82 -12.96
C ASN A 390 2.51 3.45 -12.02
N PHE A 391 3.72 3.74 -12.52
CA PHE A 391 4.73 4.47 -11.75
C PHE A 391 4.21 5.82 -11.24
N TYR A 392 3.56 6.59 -12.11
CA TYR A 392 3.02 7.90 -11.74
C TYR A 392 1.85 7.79 -10.75
N CYS A 393 0.99 6.78 -10.88
CA CYS A 393 -0.05 6.47 -9.91
C CYS A 393 0.55 6.16 -8.53
N ASP A 394 1.53 5.27 -8.45
CA ASP A 394 2.22 4.94 -7.19
C ASP A 394 2.93 6.17 -6.60
N THR A 395 3.61 6.93 -7.44
CA THR A 395 4.35 8.14 -7.06
C THR A 395 3.45 9.23 -6.49
N TYR A 396 2.35 9.53 -7.17
CA TYR A 396 1.40 10.54 -6.74
C TYR A 396 0.38 10.02 -5.74
N GLY A 397 0.38 8.72 -5.45
CA GLY A 397 -0.56 8.08 -4.55
C GLY A 397 -1.99 8.16 -5.10
N VAL A 398 -2.22 7.67 -6.32
CA VAL A 398 -3.53 7.57 -6.97
C VAL A 398 -3.92 6.12 -7.21
N CYS A 399 -5.18 5.78 -6.93
CA CYS A 399 -5.75 4.49 -7.29
C CYS A 399 -5.71 4.23 -8.80
N THR A 400 -4.98 3.21 -9.27
CA THR A 400 -4.89 2.87 -10.70
C THR A 400 -6.25 2.51 -11.32
N ILE A 401 -7.11 1.80 -10.58
CA ILE A 401 -8.45 1.42 -11.04
C ILE A 401 -9.33 2.66 -11.24
N THR A 402 -9.44 3.51 -10.21
CA THR A 402 -10.28 4.71 -10.28
C THR A 402 -9.74 5.69 -11.31
N TRP A 403 -8.42 5.86 -11.39
CA TRP A 403 -7.77 6.68 -12.41
C TRP A 403 -8.08 6.18 -13.82
N GLY A 404 -7.78 4.91 -14.11
CA GLY A 404 -8.00 4.32 -15.43
C GLY A 404 -9.46 4.39 -15.86
N THR A 405 -10.39 4.09 -14.96
CA THR A 405 -11.84 4.21 -15.23
C THR A 405 -12.27 5.66 -15.46
N THR A 406 -11.74 6.62 -14.69
CA THR A 406 -12.04 8.04 -14.88
C THR A 406 -11.53 8.52 -16.24
N VAL A 407 -10.30 8.15 -16.61
CA VAL A 407 -9.71 8.51 -17.91
C VAL A 407 -10.53 7.92 -19.05
N ALA A 408 -10.89 6.64 -18.99
CA ALA A 408 -11.72 5.98 -19.99
C ALA A 408 -13.10 6.65 -20.14
N PHE A 409 -13.74 7.03 -19.03
CA PHE A 409 -15.01 7.78 -19.06
C PHE A 409 -14.85 9.15 -19.73
N LEU A 410 -13.77 9.88 -19.44
CA LEU A 410 -13.46 11.15 -20.09
C LEU A 410 -13.20 10.98 -21.58
N MET A 411 -12.54 9.89 -21.98
CA MET A 411 -12.32 9.57 -23.39
C MET A 411 -13.64 9.34 -24.13
N GLU A 412 -14.53 8.55 -23.56
CA GLU A 412 -15.86 8.33 -24.13
C GLU A 412 -16.67 9.63 -24.25
N CYS A 413 -16.62 10.48 -23.21
CA CYS A 413 -17.29 11.78 -23.23
C CYS A 413 -16.74 12.69 -24.35
N TYR A 414 -15.43 12.63 -24.63
CA TYR A 414 -14.82 13.39 -25.71
C TYR A 414 -15.21 12.86 -27.09
N GLU A 415 -15.18 11.54 -27.31
CA GLU A 415 -15.62 10.93 -28.58
C GLU A 415 -17.11 11.19 -28.87
N ASN A 416 -17.94 11.24 -27.83
CA ASN A 416 -19.36 11.56 -27.94
C ASN A 416 -19.65 13.08 -28.03
N GLY A 417 -18.62 13.94 -28.06
CA GLY A 417 -18.76 15.39 -28.19
C GLY A 417 -19.29 16.12 -26.93
N ILE A 418 -19.35 15.44 -25.78
CA ILE A 418 -19.69 16.05 -24.47
C ILE A 418 -18.51 16.89 -23.96
N LEU A 419 -17.29 16.38 -24.15
CA LEU A 419 -16.05 17.14 -23.98
C LEU A 419 -15.51 17.58 -25.34
N ASN A 420 -14.73 18.66 -25.33
CA ASN A 420 -14.17 19.25 -26.53
C ASN A 420 -12.77 19.83 -26.24
N PRO A 421 -11.96 20.19 -27.26
CA PRO A 421 -10.62 20.72 -27.05
C PRO A 421 -10.54 21.94 -26.14
N GLU A 422 -11.56 22.79 -26.10
CA GLU A 422 -11.59 23.96 -25.21
C GLU A 422 -11.65 23.53 -23.74
N ARG A 423 -12.54 22.59 -23.39
CA ARG A 423 -12.71 22.08 -22.02
C ARG A 423 -11.57 21.21 -21.54
N THR A 424 -10.90 20.51 -22.46
CA THR A 424 -9.78 19.61 -22.13
C THR A 424 -8.42 20.31 -22.16
N GLY A 425 -8.37 21.63 -22.37
CA GLY A 425 -7.11 22.36 -22.47
C GLY A 425 -6.29 21.96 -23.70
N GLY A 426 -6.95 21.54 -24.77
CA GLY A 426 -6.35 21.11 -26.04
C GLY A 426 -6.08 19.61 -26.14
N LEU A 427 -6.29 18.84 -25.07
CA LEU A 427 -6.09 17.38 -25.09
C LEU A 427 -7.18 16.70 -25.93
N LYS A 428 -6.74 15.86 -26.87
CA LYS A 428 -7.64 15.00 -27.67
C LYS A 428 -7.77 13.66 -26.97
N LEU A 429 -8.78 13.54 -26.11
CA LEU A 429 -9.02 12.34 -25.31
C LEU A 429 -9.83 11.31 -26.10
N ASN A 430 -9.32 10.79 -27.22
CA ASN A 430 -9.96 9.63 -27.86
C ASN A 430 -9.45 8.34 -27.19
N PHE A 431 -10.13 7.21 -27.39
CA PHE A 431 -9.53 5.92 -27.05
C PHE A 431 -8.32 5.63 -27.95
N GLY A 432 -7.31 4.95 -27.39
CA GLY A 432 -6.02 4.71 -28.06
C GLY A 432 -5.12 5.94 -28.06
#